data_AF-A0A8D0YNY0-F1
#
_entry.id   AF-A0A8D0YNY0-F1
#
_cell.length_a   1.000
_cell.length_b   1.000
_cell.length_c   1.000
_cell.angle_alpha   90.00
_cell.angle_beta   90.00
_cell.angle_gamma   90.00
#
_symmetry.space_group_name_H-M   'P 1'
#
loop_
_entity.id
_entity.type
_entity.pdbx_description
1 polymer ?
#
loop_
_entity_poly.entity_id
_entity_poly.type
_entity_poly.pdbx_seq_one_letter_code
_entity_poly.pdbx_strand_id
1 'polypeptide(L)'
;MDRHVPMHALPEEIQKMSPEEKVCKYCGVSYLILHEFKAMEEKVKVMEKEMKFYQGSVEREKRLEEKLQSLSQDFEQYKTDNESQTERIRDASMQLKSQQNEFQRVQKELSHLQQELKIKQRQSQIFSQRLTEYKYFWNKTLSLLTFTKRELNRIKNEVYDNFQNWTSLKGEVFLQIKSITETALTEIKILNKSLTVSQRNNVCLEEEMKNLKLLSDAAILRSQQIQISKQQEVNLQTRCHDLQEEVLDLQCQVEALGLKLQKAVTEMDSYKEKFMSKSLEADECQRELKKLKFESIISDSRHTRLLKEKEESLMTCQQIYKTLQEELTAKERQEEDFKRRINLADNELGITKTLLNQTREEVATLKNESALHGYDI
;
A
#
# COMPACT_ATOMS: atom_id res chain seq x y z
N MET A 1 149.78 144.92 55.16
CA MET A 1 150.90 145.83 55.50
C MET A 1 150.39 146.78 56.56
N ASP A 2 150.28 146.30 57.80
CA ASP A 2 150.00 147.13 58.98
C ASP A 2 151.29 147.18 59.81
N ARG A 3 151.76 148.39 60.10
CA ARG A 3 152.96 148.61 60.93
C ARG A 3 152.62 148.27 62.38
N HIS A 4 153.16 147.16 62.87
CA HIS A 4 153.00 146.75 64.26
C HIS A 4 153.90 147.60 65.17
N VAL A 5 153.30 148.31 66.13
CA VAL A 5 154.00 149.06 67.19
C VAL A 5 154.25 148.11 68.37
N PRO A 6 155.47 147.98 68.92
CA PRO A 6 155.74 147.06 70.03
C PRO A 6 155.00 147.45 71.32
N MET A 7 154.33 146.49 71.95
CA MET A 7 153.41 146.69 73.09
C MET A 7 154.11 146.90 74.44
N HIS A 8 155.44 146.77 74.49
CA HIS A 8 156.26 147.19 75.62
C HIS A 8 157.41 148.04 75.10
N ALA A 9 157.39 149.33 75.41
CA ALA A 9 158.54 150.20 75.16
C ALA A 9 159.69 149.71 76.05
N LEU A 10 160.87 149.53 75.45
CA LEU A 10 162.10 149.26 76.19
C LEU A 10 162.32 150.35 77.25
N PRO A 11 162.83 150.01 78.45
CA PRO A 11 163.11 150.96 79.53
C PRO A 11 163.83 152.21 79.00
N GLU A 12 163.46 153.40 79.51
CA GLU A 12 163.91 154.69 78.96
C GLU A 12 165.44 154.80 78.87
N GLU A 13 166.17 154.06 79.72
CA GLU A 13 167.62 153.98 79.68
C GLU A 13 168.13 153.36 78.37
N ILE A 14 167.45 152.35 77.83
CA ILE A 14 167.85 151.63 76.61
C ILE A 14 167.42 152.37 75.34
N GLN A 15 166.33 153.13 75.38
CA GLN A 15 165.92 153.96 74.24
C GLN A 15 166.89 155.12 73.99
N LYS A 16 167.55 155.65 75.02
CA LYS A 16 168.51 156.76 74.92
C LYS A 16 169.96 156.35 74.64
N MET A 17 170.29 155.05 74.61
CA MET A 17 171.66 154.56 74.32
C MET A 17 172.00 154.55 72.82
N SER A 18 173.26 154.93 72.51
CA SER A 18 173.78 154.98 71.14
C SER A 18 173.87 153.59 70.51
N PRO A 19 173.77 153.46 69.17
CA PRO A 19 173.72 152.18 68.48
C PRO A 19 174.93 151.25 68.74
N GLU A 20 176.10 151.80 69.09
CA GLU A 20 177.30 151.00 69.36
C GLU A 20 177.20 150.16 70.64
N GLU A 21 176.30 150.51 71.57
CA GLU A 21 176.14 149.82 72.86
C GLU A 21 175.13 148.67 72.81
N LYS A 22 174.31 148.59 71.74
CA LYS A 22 173.27 147.56 71.56
C LYS A 22 173.76 146.29 70.86
N VAL A 23 175.07 146.22 70.58
CA VAL A 23 175.71 145.11 69.88
C VAL A 23 176.66 144.38 70.84
N CYS A 24 176.46 143.07 71.01
CA CYS A 24 177.29 142.26 71.89
C CYS A 24 178.74 142.18 71.39
N LYS A 25 179.68 142.68 72.19
CA LYS A 25 181.12 142.79 71.88
C LYS A 25 181.85 141.46 71.62
N TYR A 26 181.22 140.30 71.85
CA TYR A 26 181.87 139.00 71.64
C TYR A 26 181.32 138.18 70.46
N CYS A 27 180.13 138.49 69.94
CA CYS A 27 179.55 137.70 68.85
C CYS A 27 178.82 138.51 67.76
N GLY A 28 178.77 139.84 67.85
CA GLY A 28 178.39 140.73 66.73
C GLY A 28 176.93 140.68 66.26
N VAL A 29 176.07 139.86 66.88
CA VAL A 29 174.64 139.78 66.53
C VAL A 29 173.83 140.71 67.45
N SER A 30 173.05 141.62 66.84
CA SER A 30 172.10 142.48 67.55
C SER A 30 170.91 141.65 68.06
N TYR A 31 170.54 141.83 69.33
CA TYR A 31 169.41 141.16 70.00
C TYR A 31 168.07 141.32 69.22
N LEU A 32 167.96 142.37 68.39
CA LEU A 32 166.83 142.63 67.50
C LEU A 32 166.67 141.56 66.40
N ILE A 33 167.77 141.09 65.79
CA ILE A 33 167.72 140.07 64.73
C ILE A 33 167.20 138.74 65.30
N LEU A 34 167.66 138.35 66.50
CA LEU A 34 167.22 137.11 67.15
C LEU A 34 165.72 137.12 67.50
N HIS A 35 165.17 138.27 67.93
CA HIS A 35 163.74 138.39 68.22
C HIS A 35 162.88 138.31 66.95
N GLU A 36 163.31 138.94 65.84
CA GLU A 36 162.61 138.85 64.56
C GLU A 36 162.60 137.43 63.99
N PHE A 37 163.71 136.70 64.11
CA PHE A 37 163.76 135.27 63.74
C PHE A 37 162.80 134.42 64.59
N LYS A 38 162.73 134.63 65.91
CA LYS A 38 161.74 133.94 66.77
C LYS A 38 160.30 134.29 66.42
N ALA A 39 160.01 135.54 66.11
CA ALA A 39 158.66 135.95 65.71
C ALA A 39 158.26 135.35 64.35
N MET A 40 159.21 135.23 63.41
CA MET A 40 158.99 134.51 62.15
C MET A 40 158.80 133.01 62.38
N GLU A 41 159.61 132.39 63.22
CA GLU A 41 159.47 130.97 63.58
C GLU A 41 158.08 130.67 64.15
N GLU A 42 157.57 131.55 65.02
CA GLU A 42 156.25 131.35 65.62
C GLU A 42 155.11 131.59 64.64
N LYS A 43 155.25 132.56 63.72
CA LYS A 43 154.32 132.72 62.60
C LYS A 43 154.34 131.51 61.67
N VAL A 44 155.50 130.94 61.39
CA VAL A 44 155.64 129.71 60.59
C VAL A 44 154.94 128.55 61.31
N LYS A 45 155.11 128.39 62.64
CA LYS A 45 154.38 127.37 63.41
C LYS A 45 152.87 127.56 63.39
N VAL A 46 152.37 128.80 63.46
CA VAL A 46 150.93 129.09 63.34
C VAL A 46 150.44 128.74 61.93
N MET A 47 151.16 129.18 60.90
CA MET A 47 150.80 128.92 59.51
C MET A 47 150.86 127.42 59.16
N GLU A 48 151.81 126.66 59.73
CA GLU A 48 151.87 125.21 59.62
C GLU A 48 150.68 124.52 60.30
N LYS A 49 150.24 125.02 61.47
CA LYS A 49 149.03 124.49 62.15
C LYS A 49 147.77 124.76 61.31
N GLU A 50 147.64 125.97 60.76
CA GLU A 50 146.54 126.33 59.87
C GLU A 50 146.56 125.50 58.57
N MET A 51 147.73 125.33 57.95
CA MET A 51 147.88 124.51 56.75
C MET A 51 147.51 123.04 57.01
N LYS A 52 147.91 122.47 58.14
CA LYS A 52 147.47 121.11 58.56
C LYS A 52 145.96 121.03 58.79
N PHE A 53 145.35 122.07 59.36
CA PHE A 53 143.90 122.13 59.56
C PHE A 53 143.15 122.18 58.22
N TYR A 54 143.56 123.06 57.30
CA TYR A 54 142.95 123.18 55.97
C TYR A 54 143.17 121.93 55.13
N GLN A 55 144.35 121.32 55.17
CA GLN A 55 144.61 120.03 54.53
C GLN A 55 143.65 118.95 55.05
N GLY A 56 143.47 118.84 56.37
CA GLY A 56 142.49 117.94 56.97
C GLY A 56 141.03 118.28 56.61
N SER A 57 140.73 119.55 56.29
CA SER A 57 139.41 119.98 55.81
C SER A 57 139.15 119.54 54.38
N VAL A 58 140.12 119.74 53.49
CA VAL A 58 140.05 119.27 52.10
C VAL A 58 139.89 117.75 52.06
N GLU A 59 140.60 117.01 52.91
CA GLU A 59 140.42 115.56 53.00
C GLU A 59 139.04 115.15 53.53
N ARG A 60 138.45 115.90 54.47
CA ARG A 60 137.07 115.66 54.92
C ARG A 60 136.06 115.92 53.81
N GLU A 61 136.22 117.02 53.09
CA GLU A 61 135.38 117.40 51.96
C GLU A 61 135.46 116.37 50.84
N LYS A 62 136.66 115.94 50.46
CA LYS A 62 136.86 114.84 49.50
C LYS A 62 136.16 113.55 49.93
N ARG A 63 136.27 113.16 51.21
CA ARG A 63 135.55 111.99 51.75
C ARG A 63 134.03 112.17 51.71
N LEU A 64 133.52 113.40 51.88
CA LEU A 64 132.10 113.68 51.78
C LEU A 64 131.62 113.65 50.32
N GLU A 65 132.41 114.18 49.39
CA GLU A 65 132.14 114.10 47.94
C GLU A 65 132.10 112.65 47.48
N GLU A 66 133.07 111.82 47.86
CA GLU A 66 133.09 110.37 47.55
C GLU A 66 131.85 109.67 48.11
N LYS A 67 131.46 109.98 49.36
CA LYS A 67 130.23 109.46 49.96
C LYS A 67 128.99 109.91 49.19
N LEU A 68 128.91 111.18 48.80
CA LEU A 68 127.78 111.73 48.07
C LEU A 68 127.67 111.12 46.66
N GLN A 69 128.80 110.89 46.00
CA GLN A 69 128.86 110.15 44.73
C GLN A 69 128.38 108.71 44.89
N SER A 70 128.86 107.98 45.92
CA SER A 70 128.39 106.61 46.18
C SER A 70 126.88 106.56 46.48
N LEU A 71 126.38 107.49 47.30
CA LEU A 71 124.97 107.57 47.65
C LEU A 71 124.09 107.90 46.42
N SER A 72 124.60 108.76 45.53
CA SER A 72 123.91 109.09 44.27
C SER A 72 123.85 107.89 43.33
N GLN A 73 124.92 107.09 43.23
CA GLN A 73 124.93 105.87 42.44
C GLN A 73 123.95 104.83 43.00
N ASP A 74 123.97 104.62 44.32
CA ASP A 74 123.02 103.72 45.00
C ASP A 74 121.57 104.16 44.78
N PHE A 75 121.30 105.48 44.80
CA PHE A 75 119.97 106.01 44.54
C PHE A 75 119.49 105.76 43.10
N GLU A 76 120.34 105.99 42.09
CA GLU A 76 119.98 105.70 40.69
C GLU A 76 119.79 104.19 40.44
N GLN A 77 120.60 103.35 41.09
CA GLN A 77 120.41 101.90 41.05
C GLN A 77 119.08 101.50 41.68
N TYR A 78 118.76 102.01 42.88
CA TYR A 78 117.49 101.76 43.55
C TYR A 78 116.29 102.21 42.71
N LYS A 79 116.40 103.36 42.03
CA LYS A 79 115.36 103.87 41.13
C LYS A 79 115.12 102.91 39.97
N THR A 80 116.18 102.46 39.31
CA THR A 80 116.11 101.51 38.20
C THR A 80 115.52 100.16 38.65
N ASP A 81 115.95 99.67 39.82
CA ASP A 81 115.42 98.42 40.39
C ASP A 81 113.94 98.55 40.73
N ASN A 82 113.52 99.68 41.31
CA ASN A 82 112.13 99.96 41.63
C ASN A 82 111.26 100.08 40.36
N GLU A 83 111.76 100.72 39.30
CA GLU A 83 111.09 100.76 37.99
C GLU A 83 110.94 99.33 37.41
N SER A 84 111.99 98.52 37.46
CA SER A 84 111.94 97.12 37.01
C SER A 84 110.98 96.24 37.82
N GLN A 85 110.88 96.48 39.14
CA GLN A 85 109.94 95.78 40.01
C GLN A 85 108.51 96.20 39.70
N THR A 86 108.29 97.49 39.48
CA THR A 86 106.97 98.03 39.14
C THR A 86 106.47 97.44 37.82
N GLU A 87 107.33 97.32 36.81
CA GLU A 87 106.98 96.71 35.52
C GLU A 87 106.67 95.21 35.66
N ARG A 88 107.50 94.46 36.41
CA ARG A 88 107.21 93.04 36.73
C ARG A 88 105.89 92.85 37.46
N ILE A 89 105.55 93.74 38.40
CA ILE A 89 104.27 93.71 39.12
C ILE A 89 103.11 94.01 38.17
N ARG A 90 103.26 94.96 37.24
CA ARG A 90 102.25 95.25 36.21
C ARG A 90 102.01 94.04 35.31
N ASP A 91 103.07 93.41 34.81
CA ASP A 91 102.98 92.22 33.97
C ASP A 91 102.31 91.06 34.69
N ALA A 92 102.73 90.79 35.93
CA ALA A 92 102.11 89.75 36.76
C ALA A 92 100.63 90.06 37.05
N SER A 93 100.29 91.33 37.26
CA SER A 93 98.89 91.76 37.48
C SER A 93 98.03 91.57 36.22
N MET A 94 98.58 91.85 35.03
CA MET A 94 97.90 91.58 33.77
C MET A 94 97.69 90.09 33.54
N GLN A 95 98.69 89.25 33.82
CA GLN A 95 98.58 87.78 33.72
C GLN A 95 97.57 87.20 34.72
N LEU A 96 97.58 87.66 35.98
CA LEU A 96 96.58 87.26 36.97
C LEU A 96 95.18 87.65 36.51
N LYS A 97 95.01 88.84 35.91
CA LYS A 97 93.73 89.28 35.40
C LYS A 97 93.27 88.44 34.21
N SER A 98 94.16 88.05 33.30
CA SER A 98 93.80 87.18 32.18
C SER A 98 93.39 85.78 32.67
N GLN A 99 94.15 85.19 33.59
CA GLN A 99 93.82 83.90 34.21
C GLN A 99 92.50 83.94 34.98
N GLN A 100 92.23 85.02 35.73
CA GLN A 100 90.93 85.23 36.40
C GLN A 100 89.78 85.21 35.39
N ASN A 101 89.93 85.88 34.26
CA ASN A 101 88.91 85.94 33.22
C ASN A 101 88.70 84.57 32.55
N GLU A 102 89.77 83.81 32.31
CA GLU A 102 89.70 82.44 31.79
C GLU A 102 89.00 81.49 32.77
N PHE A 103 89.34 81.55 34.05
CA PHE A 103 88.66 80.76 35.08
C PHE A 103 87.16 81.05 35.13
N GLN A 104 86.76 82.32 35.05
CA GLN A 104 85.35 82.70 34.98
C GLN A 104 84.65 82.18 33.72
N ARG A 105 85.34 82.14 32.58
CA ARG A 105 84.81 81.57 31.33
C ARG A 105 84.58 80.06 31.48
N VAL A 106 85.59 79.32 31.93
CA VAL A 106 85.52 77.87 32.15
C VAL A 106 84.44 77.53 33.19
N GLN A 107 84.30 78.33 34.24
CA GLN A 107 83.26 78.14 35.24
C GLN A 107 81.84 78.29 34.65
N LYS A 108 81.64 79.25 33.75
CA LYS A 108 80.37 79.41 33.04
C LYS A 108 80.10 78.22 32.12
N GLU A 109 81.10 77.77 31.35
CA GLU A 109 80.98 76.60 30.48
C GLU A 109 80.64 75.33 31.27
N LEU A 110 81.31 75.10 32.40
CA LEU A 110 81.02 73.98 33.28
C LEU A 110 79.57 74.00 33.79
N SER A 111 79.07 75.18 34.20
CA SER A 111 77.69 75.34 34.65
C SER A 111 76.67 75.03 33.54
N HIS A 112 76.98 75.43 32.30
CA HIS A 112 76.16 75.14 31.13
C HIS A 112 76.11 73.64 30.84
N LEU A 113 77.28 72.99 30.79
CA LEU A 113 77.39 71.55 30.56
C LEU A 113 76.69 70.72 31.65
N GLN A 114 76.77 71.15 32.92
CA GLN A 114 76.02 70.52 34.01
C GLN A 114 74.51 70.63 33.82
N GLN A 115 74.01 71.75 33.28
CA GLN A 115 72.60 71.93 32.99
C GLN A 115 72.15 71.05 31.81
N GLU A 116 72.95 70.98 30.74
CA GLU A 116 72.69 70.08 29.62
C GLU A 116 72.66 68.62 30.05
N LEU A 117 73.62 68.20 30.89
CA LEU A 117 73.66 66.84 31.42
C LEU A 117 72.38 66.50 32.19
N LYS A 118 71.90 67.42 33.05
CA LYS A 118 70.62 67.24 33.79
C LYS A 118 69.44 67.10 32.83
N ILE A 119 69.40 67.87 31.75
CA ILE A 119 68.35 67.76 30.72
C ILE A 119 68.41 66.39 30.04
N LYS A 120 69.60 65.94 29.63
CA LYS A 120 69.79 64.63 29.00
C LYS A 120 69.44 63.47 29.93
N GLN A 121 69.77 63.56 31.21
CA GLN A 121 69.38 62.58 32.22
C GLN A 121 67.85 62.50 32.37
N ARG A 122 67.16 63.64 32.44
CA ARG A 122 65.68 63.67 32.48
C ARG A 122 65.07 63.05 31.22
N GLN A 123 65.61 63.36 30.04
CA GLN A 123 65.17 62.76 28.79
C GLN A 123 65.35 61.24 28.79
N SER A 124 66.51 60.75 29.23
CA SER A 124 66.78 59.31 29.35
C SER A 124 65.81 58.61 30.31
N GLN A 125 65.45 59.24 31.42
CA GLN A 125 64.46 58.69 32.37
C GLN A 125 63.08 58.56 31.71
N ILE A 126 62.64 59.57 30.97
CA ILE A 126 61.36 59.53 30.23
C ILE A 126 61.36 58.38 29.21
N PHE A 127 62.46 58.21 28.46
CA PHE A 127 62.56 57.10 27.50
C PHE A 127 62.57 55.74 28.18
N SER A 128 63.27 55.59 29.31
CA SER A 128 63.25 54.36 30.11
C SER A 128 61.85 54.01 30.62
N GLN A 129 61.10 55.02 31.07
CA GLN A 129 59.72 54.83 31.52
C GLN A 129 58.82 54.38 30.36
N ARG A 130 58.88 55.07 29.21
CA ARG A 130 58.13 54.69 27.99
C ARG A 130 58.46 53.27 27.52
N LEU A 131 59.73 52.87 27.57
CA LEU A 131 60.15 51.52 27.22
C LEU A 131 59.49 50.47 28.13
N THR A 132 59.40 50.78 29.42
CA THR A 132 58.76 49.90 30.41
C THR A 132 57.25 49.78 30.15
N GLU A 133 56.59 50.90 29.82
CA GLU A 133 55.18 50.92 29.41
C GLU A 133 54.95 50.09 28.14
N TYR A 134 55.76 50.28 27.09
CA TYR A 134 55.65 49.48 25.87
C TYR A 134 55.87 47.99 26.13
N LYS A 135 56.85 47.63 26.97
CA LYS A 135 57.08 46.22 27.35
C LYS A 135 55.86 45.63 28.07
N TYR A 136 55.23 46.39 28.96
CA TYR A 136 53.99 45.97 29.62
C TYR A 136 52.86 45.75 28.61
N PHE A 137 52.63 46.71 27.71
CA PHE A 137 51.59 46.59 26.68
C PHE A 137 51.85 45.41 25.75
N TRP A 138 53.08 45.20 25.32
CA TRP A 138 53.46 44.03 24.52
C TRP A 138 53.20 42.70 25.22
N ASN A 139 53.56 42.57 26.49
CA ASN A 139 53.26 41.34 27.23
C ASN A 139 51.75 41.11 27.36
N LYS A 140 50.96 42.17 27.57
CA LYS A 140 49.50 42.10 27.66
C LYS A 140 48.88 41.70 26.33
N THR A 141 49.29 42.33 25.22
CA THR A 141 48.83 42.00 23.87
C THR A 141 49.21 40.58 23.49
N LEU A 142 50.43 40.13 23.81
CA LEU A 142 50.86 38.75 23.55
C LEU A 142 50.01 37.73 24.32
N SER A 143 49.69 38.04 25.59
CA SER A 143 48.82 37.19 26.41
C SER A 143 47.42 37.09 25.83
N LEU A 144 46.84 38.21 25.40
CA LEU A 144 45.54 38.26 24.72
C LEU A 144 45.55 37.48 23.41
N LEU A 145 46.58 37.65 22.59
CA LEU A 145 46.72 36.93 21.32
C LEU A 145 46.86 35.42 21.53
N THR A 146 47.59 35.01 22.57
CA THR A 146 47.74 33.59 22.92
C THR A 146 46.41 33.00 23.40
N PHE A 147 45.66 33.76 24.19
CA PHE A 147 44.32 33.39 24.63
C PHE A 147 43.35 33.26 23.46
N THR A 148 43.26 34.27 22.59
CA THR A 148 42.35 34.23 21.42
C THR A 148 42.71 33.09 20.47
N LYS A 149 44.00 32.81 20.26
CA LYS A 149 44.45 31.63 19.49
C LYS A 149 43.94 30.32 20.09
N ARG A 150 43.94 30.20 21.42
CA ARG A 150 43.44 29.01 22.13
C ARG A 150 41.93 28.86 21.93
N GLU A 151 41.16 29.94 22.12
CA GLU A 151 39.71 29.92 21.92
C GLU A 151 39.34 29.64 20.46
N LEU A 152 40.05 30.21 19.49
CA LEU A 152 39.85 29.89 18.07
C LEU A 152 40.10 28.42 17.77
N ASN A 153 41.14 27.83 18.36
CA ASN A 153 41.38 26.39 18.22
C ASN A 153 40.28 25.54 18.86
N ARG A 154 39.74 25.98 20.01
CA ARG A 154 38.60 25.31 20.65
C ARG A 154 37.36 25.35 19.75
N ILE A 155 36.99 26.53 19.25
CA ILE A 155 35.86 26.69 18.32
C ILE A 155 36.07 25.83 17.06
N LYS A 156 37.28 25.84 16.49
CA LYS A 156 37.61 25.01 15.32
C LYS A 156 37.35 23.53 15.59
N ASN A 157 37.76 23.03 16.76
CA ASN A 157 37.56 21.62 17.12
C ASN A 157 36.07 21.33 17.34
N GLU A 158 35.33 22.19 18.05
CA GLU A 158 33.88 22.03 18.25
C GLU A 158 33.12 22.02 16.92
N VAL A 159 33.47 22.90 15.97
CA VAL A 159 32.89 22.89 14.61
C VAL A 159 33.22 21.61 13.86
N TYR A 160 34.46 21.12 13.98
CA TYR A 160 34.87 19.87 13.35
C TYR A 160 34.09 18.67 13.90
N ASP A 161 33.97 18.56 15.23
CA ASP A 161 33.24 17.47 15.89
C ASP A 161 31.76 17.50 15.52
N ASN A 162 31.13 18.69 15.52
CA ASN A 162 29.75 18.86 15.09
C ASN A 162 29.54 18.46 13.62
N PHE A 163 30.51 18.78 12.75
CA PHE A 163 30.45 18.38 11.34
C PHE A 163 30.51 16.85 11.18
N GLN A 164 31.36 16.17 11.97
CA GLN A 164 31.43 14.70 11.98
C GLN A 164 30.12 14.10 12.51
N ASN A 165 29.57 14.63 13.60
CA ASN A 165 28.30 14.19 14.17
C ASN A 165 27.15 14.34 13.15
N TRP A 166 27.08 15.49 12.47
CA TRP A 166 26.10 15.73 11.40
C TRP A 166 26.26 14.75 10.25
N THR A 167 27.49 14.45 9.86
CA THR A 167 27.78 13.48 8.79
C THR A 167 27.33 12.06 9.17
N SER A 168 27.56 11.64 10.43
CA SER A 168 27.05 10.36 10.96
C SER A 168 25.53 10.32 10.94
N LEU A 169 24.89 11.33 11.52
CA LEU A 169 23.43 11.43 11.59
C LEU A 169 22.79 11.41 10.20
N LYS A 170 23.36 12.15 9.24
CA LYS A 170 22.91 12.11 7.84
C LYS A 170 22.97 10.70 7.27
N GLY A 171 24.04 9.96 7.54
CA GLY A 171 24.19 8.56 7.13
C GLY A 171 23.12 7.65 7.76
N GLU A 172 22.90 7.78 9.06
CA GLU A 172 21.89 7.01 9.80
C GLU A 172 20.48 7.28 9.29
N VAL A 173 20.10 8.56 9.11
CA VAL A 173 18.81 8.95 8.55
C VAL A 173 18.62 8.38 7.14
N PHE A 174 19.66 8.41 6.31
CA PHE A 174 19.58 7.83 4.97
C PHE A 174 19.33 6.32 5.00
N LEU A 175 20.02 5.59 5.90
CA LEU A 175 19.79 4.15 6.10
C LEU A 175 18.37 3.86 6.60
N GLN A 176 17.85 4.67 7.53
CA GLN A 176 16.48 4.53 8.01
C GLN A 176 15.46 4.77 6.90
N ILE A 177 15.62 5.85 6.11
CA ILE A 177 14.75 6.15 4.96
C ILE A 177 14.77 4.98 3.98
N LYS A 178 15.95 4.44 3.67
CA LYS A 178 16.09 3.29 2.78
C LYS A 178 15.33 2.06 3.32
N SER A 179 15.52 1.72 4.59
CA SER A 179 14.83 0.60 5.25
C SER A 179 13.30 0.76 5.28
N ILE A 180 12.81 1.97 5.61
CA ILE A 180 11.38 2.29 5.59
C ILE A 180 10.83 2.15 4.17
N THR A 181 11.56 2.66 3.17
CA THR A 181 11.15 2.58 1.76
C THR A 181 11.08 1.13 1.29
N GLU A 182 12.08 0.31 1.61
CA GLU A 182 12.09 -1.11 1.29
C GLU A 182 10.90 -1.83 1.95
N THR A 183 10.66 -1.57 3.23
CA THR A 183 9.52 -2.14 3.97
C THR A 183 8.20 -1.75 3.33
N ALA A 184 7.98 -0.47 3.06
CA ALA A 184 6.76 0.03 2.41
C ALA A 184 6.54 -0.59 1.02
N LEU A 185 7.60 -0.75 0.22
CA LEU A 185 7.51 -1.42 -1.08
C LEU A 185 7.11 -2.90 -0.94
N THR A 186 7.63 -3.61 0.07
CA THR A 186 7.22 -4.99 0.33
C THR A 186 5.76 -5.09 0.76
N GLU A 187 5.29 -4.17 1.61
CA GLU A 187 3.91 -4.12 2.06
C GLU A 187 2.95 -3.80 0.90
N ILE A 188 3.27 -2.80 0.08
CA ILE A 188 2.51 -2.48 -1.15
C ILE A 188 2.42 -3.71 -2.06
N LYS A 189 3.51 -4.47 -2.21
CA LYS A 189 3.52 -5.70 -3.01
C LYS A 189 2.59 -6.77 -2.42
N ILE A 190 2.54 -6.92 -1.10
CA ILE A 190 1.65 -7.87 -0.42
C ILE A 190 0.19 -7.43 -0.59
N LEU A 191 -0.12 -6.15 -0.33
CA LEU A 191 -1.45 -5.59 -0.48
C LEU A 191 -1.97 -5.72 -1.92
N ASN A 192 -1.13 -5.44 -2.92
CA ASN A 192 -1.49 -5.64 -4.31
C ASN A 192 -1.80 -7.11 -4.63
N LYS A 193 -1.04 -8.07 -4.10
CA LYS A 193 -1.37 -9.49 -4.27
C LYS A 193 -2.74 -9.81 -3.65
N SER A 194 -2.98 -9.39 -2.42
CA SER A 194 -4.27 -9.59 -1.74
C SER A 194 -5.44 -8.92 -2.49
N LEU A 195 -5.23 -7.73 -3.04
CA LEU A 195 -6.22 -7.03 -3.86
C LEU A 195 -6.54 -7.84 -5.12
N THR A 196 -5.54 -8.36 -5.84
CA THR A 196 -5.81 -9.19 -7.03
C THR A 196 -6.58 -10.47 -6.69
N VAL A 197 -6.34 -11.07 -5.52
CA VAL A 197 -7.10 -12.24 -5.05
C VAL A 197 -8.54 -11.84 -4.75
N SER A 198 -8.74 -10.76 -4.00
CA SER A 198 -10.07 -10.24 -3.68
C SER A 198 -10.87 -9.88 -4.94
N GLN A 199 -10.24 -9.22 -5.91
CA GLN A 199 -10.85 -8.90 -7.21
C GLN A 199 -11.29 -10.15 -7.97
N ARG A 200 -10.46 -11.21 -8.01
CA ARG A 200 -10.86 -12.49 -8.63
C ARG A 200 -12.06 -13.11 -7.90
N ASN A 201 -12.03 -13.13 -6.57
CA ASN A 201 -13.15 -13.67 -5.79
C ASN A 201 -14.43 -12.88 -6.04
N ASN A 202 -14.36 -11.56 -6.13
CA ASN A 202 -15.52 -10.73 -6.41
C ASN A 202 -16.12 -11.05 -7.79
N VAL A 203 -15.28 -11.21 -8.83
CA VAL A 203 -15.75 -11.62 -10.16
C VAL A 203 -16.43 -13.00 -10.11
N CYS A 204 -15.87 -13.97 -9.38
CA CYS A 204 -16.50 -15.29 -9.21
C CYS A 204 -17.86 -15.17 -8.51
N LEU A 205 -17.94 -14.39 -7.41
CA LEU A 205 -19.19 -14.18 -6.68
C LEU A 205 -20.24 -13.44 -7.50
N GLU A 206 -19.84 -12.46 -8.31
CA GLU A 206 -20.74 -11.77 -9.25
C GLU A 206 -21.33 -12.76 -10.27
N GLU A 207 -20.52 -13.69 -10.76
CA GLU A 207 -20.98 -14.72 -11.69
C GLU A 207 -21.90 -15.75 -11.02
N GLU A 208 -21.57 -16.20 -9.81
CA GLU A 208 -22.46 -17.04 -9.00
C GLU A 208 -23.79 -16.34 -8.71
N MET A 209 -23.78 -15.04 -8.39
CA MET A 209 -24.99 -14.25 -8.16
C MET A 209 -25.86 -14.16 -9.42
N LYS A 210 -25.27 -13.98 -10.61
CA LYS A 210 -26.00 -14.02 -11.89
C LYS A 210 -26.64 -15.40 -12.10
N ASN A 211 -25.91 -16.48 -11.86
CA ASN A 211 -26.42 -17.84 -11.99
C ASN A 211 -27.57 -18.12 -11.02
N LEU A 212 -27.42 -17.72 -9.74
CA LEU A 212 -28.47 -17.83 -8.74
C LEU A 212 -29.70 -17.01 -9.12
N LYS A 213 -29.52 -15.82 -9.70
CA LYS A 213 -30.62 -15.00 -10.20
C LYS A 213 -31.38 -15.71 -11.33
N LEU A 214 -30.67 -16.27 -12.31
CA LEU A 214 -31.28 -17.07 -13.39
C LEU A 214 -32.05 -18.28 -12.84
N LEU A 215 -31.49 -18.98 -11.86
CA LEU A 215 -32.17 -20.11 -11.20
C LEU A 215 -33.41 -19.66 -10.43
N SER A 216 -33.34 -18.52 -9.73
CA SER A 216 -34.49 -17.93 -9.04
C SER A 216 -35.60 -17.55 -10.02
N ASP A 217 -35.25 -16.88 -11.13
CA ASP A 217 -36.21 -16.48 -12.17
C ASP A 217 -36.88 -17.72 -12.81
N ALA A 218 -36.09 -18.77 -13.08
CA ALA A 218 -36.62 -20.05 -13.56
C ALA A 218 -37.53 -20.75 -12.54
N ALA A 219 -37.20 -20.69 -11.25
CA ALA A 219 -38.03 -21.24 -10.18
C ALA A 219 -39.35 -20.48 -10.04
N ILE A 220 -39.34 -19.15 -10.14
CA ILE A 220 -40.55 -18.31 -10.16
C ILE A 220 -41.43 -18.69 -11.35
N LEU A 221 -40.85 -18.83 -12.55
CA LEU A 221 -41.60 -19.20 -13.76
C LEU A 221 -42.22 -20.60 -13.63
N ARG A 222 -41.49 -21.57 -13.09
CA ARG A 222 -42.05 -22.89 -12.76
C ARG A 222 -43.17 -22.81 -11.73
N SER A 223 -43.02 -21.99 -10.69
CA SER A 223 -44.05 -21.80 -9.68
C SER A 223 -45.34 -21.24 -10.29
N GLN A 224 -45.23 -20.23 -11.16
CA GLN A 224 -46.37 -19.69 -11.92
C GLN A 224 -47.03 -20.76 -12.80
N GLN A 225 -46.23 -21.58 -13.50
CA GLN A 225 -46.75 -22.68 -14.32
C GLN A 225 -47.49 -23.73 -13.48
N ILE A 226 -46.96 -24.09 -12.31
CA ILE A 226 -47.63 -24.99 -11.36
C ILE A 226 -48.94 -24.38 -10.88
N GLN A 227 -48.98 -23.09 -10.57
CA GLN A 227 -50.21 -22.42 -10.15
C GLN A 227 -51.29 -22.44 -11.25
N ILE A 228 -50.90 -22.21 -12.51
CA ILE A 228 -51.82 -22.34 -13.66
C ILE A 228 -52.32 -23.78 -13.79
N SER A 229 -51.42 -24.77 -13.73
CA SER A 229 -51.78 -26.19 -13.79
C SER A 229 -52.71 -26.58 -12.62
N LYS A 230 -52.47 -26.06 -11.42
CA LYS A 230 -53.33 -26.29 -10.26
C LYS A 230 -54.72 -25.68 -10.46
N GLN A 231 -54.81 -24.50 -11.08
CA GLN A 231 -56.11 -23.92 -11.43
C GLN A 231 -56.85 -24.79 -12.46
N GLN A 232 -56.13 -25.34 -13.44
CA GLN A 232 -56.70 -26.31 -14.40
C GLN A 232 -57.17 -27.59 -13.71
N GLU A 233 -56.38 -28.12 -12.76
CA GLU A 233 -56.77 -29.29 -11.95
C GLU A 233 -58.04 -29.02 -11.16
N VAL A 234 -58.16 -27.86 -10.49
CA VAL A 234 -59.38 -27.45 -9.78
C VAL A 234 -60.57 -27.39 -10.74
N ASN A 235 -60.41 -26.77 -11.91
CA ASN A 235 -61.48 -26.72 -12.92
C ASN A 235 -61.92 -28.12 -13.39
N LEU A 236 -60.96 -29.04 -13.59
CA LEU A 236 -61.25 -30.43 -13.96
C LEU A 236 -61.93 -31.18 -12.81
N GLN A 237 -61.51 -30.98 -11.56
CA GLN A 237 -62.17 -31.55 -10.39
C GLN A 237 -63.61 -31.08 -10.26
N THR A 238 -63.87 -29.78 -10.45
CA THR A 238 -65.24 -29.24 -10.49
C THR A 238 -66.06 -29.94 -11.58
N ARG A 239 -65.51 -30.04 -12.81
CA ARG A 239 -66.20 -30.73 -13.91
C ARG A 239 -66.45 -32.22 -13.63
N CYS A 240 -65.51 -32.91 -12.98
CA CYS A 240 -65.71 -34.29 -12.55
C CYS A 240 -66.80 -34.41 -11.49
N HIS A 241 -66.88 -33.46 -10.56
CA HIS A 241 -67.95 -33.41 -9.56
C HIS A 241 -69.31 -33.20 -10.21
N ASP A 242 -69.42 -32.26 -11.16
CA ASP A 242 -70.64 -32.01 -11.93
C ASP A 242 -71.10 -33.27 -12.69
N LEU A 243 -70.17 -33.94 -13.37
CA LEU A 243 -70.46 -35.21 -14.06
C LEU A 243 -70.83 -36.32 -13.09
N GLN A 244 -70.29 -36.33 -11.88
CA GLN A 244 -70.61 -37.32 -10.86
C GLN A 244 -72.03 -37.11 -10.30
N GLU A 245 -72.47 -35.86 -10.11
CA GLU A 245 -73.88 -35.56 -9.81
C GLU A 245 -74.80 -36.02 -10.94
N GLU A 246 -74.43 -35.78 -12.21
CA GLU A 246 -75.21 -36.23 -13.37
C GLU A 246 -75.33 -37.76 -13.43
N VAL A 247 -74.24 -38.48 -13.12
CA VAL A 247 -74.26 -39.96 -13.02
C VAL A 247 -75.16 -40.43 -11.87
N LEU A 248 -75.14 -39.78 -10.71
CA LEU A 248 -76.01 -40.12 -9.59
C LEU A 248 -77.49 -39.91 -9.95
N ASP A 249 -77.83 -38.81 -10.62
CA ASP A 249 -79.20 -38.55 -11.09
C ASP A 249 -79.66 -39.62 -12.09
N LEU A 250 -78.81 -39.93 -13.09
CA LEU A 250 -79.08 -41.01 -14.05
C LEU A 250 -79.22 -42.37 -13.36
N GLN A 251 -78.44 -42.65 -12.31
CA GLN A 251 -78.53 -43.88 -11.55
C GLN A 251 -79.86 -43.99 -10.78
N CYS A 252 -80.33 -42.90 -10.17
CA CYS A 252 -81.67 -42.83 -9.59
C CYS A 252 -82.76 -43.12 -10.64
N GLN A 253 -82.60 -42.60 -11.86
CA GLN A 253 -83.53 -42.87 -12.96
C GLN A 253 -83.51 -44.36 -13.38
N VAL A 254 -82.34 -44.98 -13.46
CA VAL A 254 -82.18 -46.41 -13.77
C VAL A 254 -82.79 -47.28 -12.67
N GLU A 255 -82.56 -46.97 -11.39
CA GLU A 255 -83.16 -47.69 -10.26
C GLU A 255 -84.69 -47.58 -10.28
N ALA A 256 -85.24 -46.40 -10.56
CA ALA A 256 -86.68 -46.19 -10.71
C ALA A 256 -87.27 -47.00 -11.88
N LEU A 257 -86.55 -47.11 -13.00
CA LEU A 257 -86.92 -47.97 -14.13
C LEU A 257 -86.78 -49.47 -13.78
N GLY A 258 -85.75 -49.85 -13.02
CA GLY A 258 -85.56 -51.21 -12.51
C GLY A 258 -86.70 -51.68 -11.62
N LEU A 259 -87.16 -50.81 -10.70
CA LEU A 259 -88.34 -51.08 -9.87
C LEU A 259 -89.61 -51.25 -10.70
N LYS A 260 -89.80 -50.46 -11.77
CA LYS A 260 -90.91 -50.62 -12.71
C LYS A 260 -90.83 -51.96 -13.47
N LEU A 261 -89.64 -52.37 -13.89
CA LEU A 261 -89.41 -53.65 -14.56
C LEU A 261 -89.69 -54.83 -13.62
N GLN A 262 -89.23 -54.78 -12.37
CA GLN A 262 -89.47 -55.83 -11.38
C GLN A 262 -90.97 -56.03 -11.13
N LYS A 263 -91.74 -54.93 -11.07
CA LYS A 263 -93.20 -54.99 -10.97
C LYS A 263 -93.85 -55.68 -12.17
N ALA A 264 -93.40 -55.36 -13.39
CA ALA A 264 -93.86 -56.01 -14.61
C ALA A 264 -93.49 -57.51 -14.67
N VAL A 265 -92.33 -57.90 -14.14
CA VAL A 265 -91.92 -59.32 -14.04
C VAL A 265 -92.82 -60.08 -13.07
N THR A 266 -93.14 -59.51 -11.90
CA THR A 266 -94.07 -60.15 -10.96
C THR A 266 -95.49 -60.30 -11.53
N GLU A 267 -95.95 -59.34 -12.34
CA GLU A 267 -97.21 -59.44 -13.06
C GLU A 267 -97.16 -60.55 -14.13
N MET A 268 -96.06 -60.63 -14.90
CA MET A 268 -95.82 -61.68 -15.90
C MET A 268 -95.80 -63.09 -15.28
N ASP A 269 -95.16 -63.28 -14.12
CA ASP A 269 -95.13 -64.58 -13.43
C ASP A 269 -96.53 -65.01 -12.96
N SER A 270 -97.38 -64.07 -12.53
CA SER A 270 -98.79 -64.36 -12.19
C SER A 270 -99.60 -64.83 -13.41
N TYR A 271 -99.31 -64.30 -14.61
CA TYR A 271 -99.94 -64.74 -15.85
C TYR A 271 -99.42 -66.12 -16.29
N LYS A 272 -98.13 -66.41 -16.05
CA LYS A 272 -97.52 -67.71 -16.33
C LYS A 272 -98.13 -68.82 -15.48
N GLU A 273 -98.41 -68.55 -14.21
CA GLU A 273 -99.06 -69.51 -13.29
C GLU A 273 -100.50 -69.86 -13.74
N LYS A 274 -101.27 -68.87 -14.18
CA LYS A 274 -102.60 -69.08 -14.80
C LYS A 274 -102.54 -69.87 -16.12
N PHE A 275 -101.45 -69.76 -16.88
CA PHE A 275 -101.26 -70.55 -18.10
C PHE A 275 -100.98 -72.02 -17.78
N MET A 276 -100.18 -72.29 -16.74
CA MET A 276 -99.84 -73.65 -16.30
C MET A 276 -101.06 -74.43 -15.80
N SER A 277 -102.01 -73.81 -15.10
CA SER A 277 -103.23 -74.50 -14.64
C SER A 277 -104.15 -74.90 -15.79
N LYS A 278 -104.28 -74.06 -16.83
CA LYS A 278 -105.05 -74.37 -18.05
C LYS A 278 -104.41 -75.45 -18.92
N SER A 279 -103.07 -75.57 -18.89
CA SER A 279 -102.35 -76.64 -19.61
C SER A 279 -102.62 -78.03 -19.01
N LEU A 280 -102.77 -78.12 -17.68
CA LEU A 280 -103.07 -79.39 -16.99
C LEU A 280 -104.49 -79.90 -17.30
N GLU A 281 -105.48 -79.01 -17.44
CA GLU A 281 -106.85 -79.39 -17.84
C GLU A 281 -106.93 -79.87 -19.29
N ALA A 282 -106.09 -79.33 -20.19
CA ALA A 282 -106.03 -79.76 -21.59
C ALA A 282 -105.44 -81.19 -21.75
N ASP A 283 -104.46 -81.56 -20.93
CA ASP A 283 -103.82 -82.89 -20.94
C ASP A 283 -104.74 -84.01 -20.37
N GLU A 284 -105.68 -83.68 -19.48
CA GLU A 284 -106.70 -84.60 -18.97
C GLU A 284 -107.74 -84.94 -20.06
N CYS A 285 -108.22 -83.92 -20.79
CA CYS A 285 -109.12 -84.08 -21.93
C CYS A 285 -108.49 -84.87 -23.10
N GLN A 286 -107.19 -84.74 -23.32
CA GLN A 286 -106.48 -85.49 -24.37
C GLN A 286 -106.29 -86.98 -24.03
N ARG A 287 -106.24 -87.34 -22.74
CA ARG A 287 -106.17 -88.74 -22.28
C ARG A 287 -107.50 -89.48 -22.44
N GLU A 288 -108.63 -88.83 -22.16
CA GLU A 288 -109.96 -89.44 -22.37
C GLU A 288 -110.28 -89.69 -23.86
N LEU A 289 -109.88 -88.78 -24.74
CA LEU A 289 -110.12 -88.90 -26.19
C LEU A 289 -109.33 -90.05 -26.84
N LYS A 290 -108.18 -90.44 -26.28
CA LYS A 290 -107.40 -91.62 -26.73
C LYS A 290 -108.04 -92.94 -26.30
N LYS A 291 -108.74 -92.99 -25.16
CA LYS A 291 -109.41 -94.20 -24.66
C LYS A 291 -110.64 -94.56 -25.51
N LEU A 292 -111.48 -93.57 -25.81
CA LEU A 292 -112.68 -93.74 -26.65
C LEU A 292 -112.35 -94.12 -28.11
N LYS A 293 -111.23 -93.63 -28.66
CA LYS A 293 -110.77 -94.03 -30.01
C LYS A 293 -110.35 -95.51 -30.08
N PHE A 294 -109.80 -96.08 -29.00
CA PHE A 294 -109.39 -97.48 -28.98
C PHE A 294 -110.59 -98.44 -28.91
N GLU A 295 -111.64 -98.07 -28.17
CA GLU A 295 -112.90 -98.83 -28.08
C GLU A 295 -113.69 -98.82 -29.41
N SER A 296 -113.68 -97.70 -30.13
CA SER A 296 -114.28 -97.58 -31.47
C SER A 296 -113.63 -98.50 -32.52
N ILE A 297 -112.30 -98.62 -32.51
CA ILE A 297 -111.54 -99.47 -33.46
C ILE A 297 -111.81 -100.96 -33.22
N ILE A 298 -111.93 -101.38 -31.96
CA ILE A 298 -112.24 -102.78 -31.63
C ILE A 298 -113.66 -103.14 -32.08
N SER A 299 -114.63 -102.24 -31.90
CA SER A 299 -116.02 -102.43 -32.35
C SER A 299 -116.13 -102.58 -33.88
N ASP A 300 -115.48 -101.70 -34.65
CA ASP A 300 -115.52 -101.73 -36.12
C ASP A 300 -114.89 -103.00 -36.70
N SER A 301 -113.78 -103.48 -36.11
CA SER A 301 -113.15 -104.74 -36.55
C SER A 301 -114.06 -105.96 -36.37
N ARG A 302 -114.90 -105.95 -35.31
CA ARG A 302 -115.82 -107.04 -34.99
C ARG A 302 -117.03 -107.08 -35.93
N HIS A 303 -117.55 -105.91 -36.32
CA HIS A 303 -118.65 -105.81 -37.28
C HIS A 303 -118.22 -106.15 -38.71
N THR A 304 -117.00 -105.77 -39.10
CA THR A 304 -116.45 -106.06 -40.44
C THR A 304 -116.27 -107.57 -40.68
N ARG A 305 -115.87 -108.33 -39.65
CA ARG A 305 -115.71 -109.79 -39.75
C ARG A 305 -117.05 -110.52 -39.89
N LEU A 306 -118.09 -110.05 -39.19
CA LEU A 306 -119.43 -110.64 -39.23
C LEU A 306 -120.14 -110.39 -40.58
N LEU A 307 -119.87 -109.24 -41.22
CA LEU A 307 -120.42 -108.90 -42.53
C LEU A 307 -119.87 -109.82 -43.63
N LYS A 308 -118.56 -110.11 -43.57
CA LYS A 308 -117.86 -110.94 -44.54
C LYS A 308 -118.28 -112.41 -44.51
N GLU A 309 -118.52 -112.97 -43.32
CA GLU A 309 -119.07 -114.33 -43.15
C GLU A 309 -120.50 -114.46 -43.71
N LYS A 310 -121.32 -113.41 -43.64
CA LYS A 310 -122.69 -113.40 -44.20
C LYS A 310 -122.72 -113.22 -45.71
N GLU A 311 -121.79 -112.46 -46.28
CA GLU A 311 -121.61 -112.33 -47.73
C GLU A 311 -121.15 -113.63 -48.40
N GLU A 312 -120.18 -114.34 -47.81
CA GLU A 312 -119.70 -115.63 -48.31
C GLU A 312 -120.79 -116.72 -48.27
N SER A 313 -121.64 -116.69 -47.25
CA SER A 313 -122.81 -117.58 -47.11
C SER A 313 -123.90 -117.30 -48.16
N LEU A 314 -124.05 -116.05 -48.62
CA LEU A 314 -125.04 -115.67 -49.63
C LEU A 314 -124.57 -116.06 -51.04
N MET A 315 -123.28 -115.90 -51.32
CA MET A 315 -122.66 -116.32 -52.59
C MET A 315 -122.76 -117.83 -52.83
N THR A 316 -122.61 -118.64 -51.79
CA THR A 316 -122.78 -120.10 -51.88
C THR A 316 -124.22 -120.49 -52.23
N CYS A 317 -125.22 -119.83 -51.64
CA CYS A 317 -126.63 -120.06 -51.97
C CYS A 317 -126.99 -119.65 -53.42
N GLN A 318 -126.38 -118.59 -53.95
CA GLN A 318 -126.61 -118.14 -55.33
C GLN A 318 -125.99 -119.05 -56.39
N GLN A 319 -124.84 -119.67 -56.10
CA GLN A 319 -124.23 -120.67 -57.00
C GLN A 319 -125.06 -121.95 -57.06
N ILE A 320 -125.61 -122.42 -55.94
CA ILE A 320 -126.46 -123.63 -55.91
C ILE A 320 -127.76 -123.43 -56.70
N TYR A 321 -128.37 -122.25 -56.61
CA TYR A 321 -129.59 -121.93 -57.36
C TYR A 321 -129.36 -121.92 -58.88
N LYS A 322 -128.20 -121.44 -59.33
CA LYS A 322 -127.84 -121.36 -60.75
C LYS A 322 -127.61 -122.75 -61.37
N THR A 323 -126.95 -123.65 -60.64
CA THR A 323 -126.69 -125.02 -61.11
C THR A 323 -127.98 -125.84 -61.23
N LEU A 324 -128.91 -125.68 -60.29
CA LEU A 324 -130.21 -126.38 -60.32
C LEU A 324 -131.12 -125.87 -61.46
N GLN A 325 -131.00 -124.60 -61.85
CA GLN A 325 -131.77 -124.03 -62.96
C GLN A 325 -131.27 -124.51 -64.33
N GLU A 326 -129.97 -124.79 -64.46
CA GLU A 326 -129.38 -125.38 -65.67
C GLU A 326 -129.76 -126.87 -65.82
N GLU A 327 -129.84 -127.64 -64.72
CA GLU A 327 -130.29 -129.04 -64.73
C GLU A 327 -131.77 -129.20 -65.11
N LEU A 328 -132.64 -128.28 -64.70
CA LEU A 328 -134.07 -128.32 -65.02
C LEU A 328 -134.32 -128.16 -66.54
N THR A 329 -133.60 -127.22 -67.18
CA THR A 329 -133.73 -126.98 -68.63
C THR A 329 -133.12 -128.08 -69.50
N ALA A 330 -132.17 -128.85 -68.96
CA ALA A 330 -131.63 -130.04 -69.64
C ALA A 330 -132.61 -131.22 -69.61
N LYS A 331 -133.36 -131.37 -68.51
CA LYS A 331 -134.37 -132.43 -68.33
C LYS A 331 -135.62 -132.22 -69.20
N GLU A 332 -136.09 -130.98 -69.35
CA GLU A 332 -137.25 -130.65 -70.22
C GLU A 332 -136.97 -130.96 -71.71
N ARG A 333 -135.75 -130.73 -72.20
CA ARG A 333 -135.35 -131.10 -73.58
C ARG A 333 -135.33 -132.61 -73.81
N GLN A 334 -135.04 -133.39 -72.77
CA GLN A 334 -135.04 -134.85 -72.86
C GLN A 334 -136.47 -135.42 -72.91
N GLU A 335 -137.42 -134.76 -72.25
CA GLU A 335 -138.83 -135.16 -72.21
C GLU A 335 -139.54 -134.90 -73.56
N GLU A 336 -139.22 -133.80 -74.25
CA GLU A 336 -139.75 -133.53 -75.60
C GLU A 336 -139.27 -134.54 -76.65
N ASP A 337 -138.05 -135.05 -76.51
CA ASP A 337 -137.45 -136.00 -77.44
C ASP A 337 -138.06 -137.41 -77.29
N PHE A 338 -138.47 -137.79 -76.06
CA PHE A 338 -139.24 -139.00 -75.81
C PHE A 338 -140.67 -138.92 -76.36
N LYS A 339 -141.33 -137.76 -76.27
CA LYS A 339 -142.66 -137.53 -76.87
C LYS A 339 -142.67 -137.67 -78.40
N ARG A 340 -141.58 -137.33 -79.08
CA ARG A 340 -141.46 -137.52 -80.55
C ARG A 340 -141.28 -139.00 -80.95
N ARG A 341 -140.57 -139.80 -80.14
CA ARG A 341 -140.38 -141.24 -80.40
C ARG A 341 -141.65 -142.05 -80.19
N ILE A 342 -142.47 -141.67 -79.21
CA ILE A 342 -143.76 -142.34 -78.94
C ILE A 342 -144.76 -142.12 -80.09
N ASN A 343 -144.82 -140.93 -80.69
CA ASN A 343 -145.70 -140.64 -81.83
C ASN A 343 -145.31 -141.36 -83.14
N LEU A 344 -144.03 -141.67 -83.34
CA LEU A 344 -143.58 -142.45 -84.50
C LEU A 344 -143.95 -143.93 -84.37
N ALA A 345 -143.80 -144.49 -83.17
CA ALA A 345 -144.16 -145.88 -82.89
C ALA A 345 -145.69 -146.12 -82.97
N ASP A 346 -146.51 -145.17 -82.51
CA ASP A 346 -147.98 -145.26 -82.62
C ASP A 346 -148.48 -145.18 -84.07
N ASN A 347 -147.77 -144.47 -84.97
CA ASN A 347 -148.12 -144.42 -86.39
C ASN A 347 -147.77 -145.73 -87.13
N GLU A 348 -146.65 -146.38 -86.76
CA GLU A 348 -146.28 -147.70 -87.28
C GLU A 348 -147.25 -148.80 -86.80
N LEU A 349 -147.79 -148.65 -85.59
CA LEU A 349 -148.86 -149.50 -85.04
C LEU A 349 -150.20 -149.32 -85.77
N GLY A 350 -150.44 -148.17 -86.40
CA GLY A 350 -151.64 -147.88 -87.20
C GLY A 350 -151.63 -148.49 -88.60
N ILE A 351 -150.46 -148.52 -89.26
CA ILE A 351 -150.28 -149.05 -90.62
C ILE A 351 -150.29 -150.58 -90.64
N THR A 352 -149.71 -151.22 -89.62
CA THR A 352 -149.74 -152.69 -89.48
C THR A 352 -151.13 -153.23 -89.15
N LYS A 353 -151.95 -152.45 -88.44
CA LYS A 353 -153.37 -152.75 -88.18
C LYS A 353 -154.25 -152.68 -89.43
N THR A 354 -153.90 -151.86 -90.41
CA THR A 354 -154.64 -151.70 -91.68
C THR A 354 -154.26 -152.77 -92.70
N LEU A 355 -152.96 -153.10 -92.82
CA LEU A 355 -152.47 -154.16 -93.71
C LEU A 355 -152.96 -155.56 -93.31
N LEU A 356 -153.08 -155.85 -92.01
CA LEU A 356 -153.56 -157.17 -91.56
C LEU A 356 -155.06 -157.35 -91.77
N ASN A 357 -155.85 -156.27 -91.67
CA ASN A 357 -157.28 -156.31 -91.98
C ASN A 357 -157.53 -156.50 -93.48
N GLN A 358 -156.67 -155.97 -94.36
CA GLN A 358 -156.71 -156.24 -95.81
C GLN A 358 -156.39 -157.70 -96.16
N THR A 359 -155.44 -158.35 -95.46
CA THR A 359 -155.18 -159.79 -95.66
C THR A 359 -156.31 -160.68 -95.10
N ARG A 360 -157.06 -160.15 -94.12
CA ARG A 360 -158.27 -160.77 -93.57
C ARG A 360 -159.45 -160.71 -94.54
N GLU A 361 -159.47 -159.78 -95.49
CA GLU A 361 -160.49 -159.63 -96.54
C GLU A 361 -160.12 -160.33 -97.86
N GLU A 362 -158.83 -160.45 -98.22
CA GLU A 362 -158.37 -161.14 -99.44
C GLU A 362 -158.47 -162.68 -99.36
N VAL A 363 -158.31 -163.27 -98.17
CA VAL A 363 -158.52 -164.73 -98.00
C VAL A 363 -160.00 -165.06 -97.80
N ALA A 364 -160.80 -164.10 -97.32
CA ALA A 364 -162.26 -164.21 -97.27
C ALA A 364 -162.89 -164.20 -98.68
N THR A 365 -162.20 -163.67 -99.70
CA THR A 365 -162.69 -163.55 -101.07
C THR A 365 -162.26 -164.71 -101.98
N LEU A 366 -161.07 -165.30 -101.84
CA LEU A 366 -160.71 -166.53 -102.59
C LEU A 366 -161.39 -167.81 -102.05
N LYS A 367 -162.08 -167.70 -100.91
CA LYS A 367 -162.95 -168.74 -100.32
C LYS A 367 -164.36 -168.81 -100.93
N ASN A 368 -164.77 -167.86 -101.80
CA ASN A 368 -166.18 -167.70 -102.19
C ASN A 368 -166.51 -167.81 -103.70
N GLU A 369 -165.57 -168.21 -104.56
CA GLU A 369 -165.83 -168.50 -105.99
C GLU A 369 -165.06 -169.76 -106.43
N SER A 370 -165.44 -170.97 -105.97
CA SER A 370 -166.30 -171.84 -106.78
C SER A 370 -167.65 -171.18 -107.04
N ALA A 371 -168.02 -170.99 -108.30
CA ALA A 371 -169.35 -171.33 -108.79
C ALA A 371 -169.55 -170.75 -110.18
N LEU A 372 -170.10 -171.61 -111.05
CA LEU A 372 -170.98 -171.22 -112.14
C LEU A 372 -170.29 -170.63 -113.40
N HIS A 373 -170.32 -171.50 -114.42
CA HIS A 373 -170.22 -171.26 -115.87
C HIS A 373 -168.78 -171.11 -116.40
N GLY A 374 -168.28 -171.96 -117.31
CA GLY A 374 -168.93 -172.51 -118.51
C GLY A 374 -169.03 -171.38 -119.54
N TYR A 375 -168.37 -171.34 -120.68
CA TYR A 375 -167.93 -172.33 -121.66
C TYR A 375 -166.42 -172.15 -121.94
N ASP A 376 -165.66 -173.15 -122.36
CA ASP A 376 -165.88 -174.59 -122.47
C ASP A 376 -164.51 -175.26 -122.64
N ILE A 377 -164.45 -176.53 -122.23
CA ILE A 377 -163.35 -177.51 -122.40
C ILE A 377 -162.07 -177.25 -121.59
#